data_AF-A0A1F6RB67-F1
#
_entry.id   AF-A0A1F6RB67-F1
#
_cell.length_a   1.000
_cell.length_b   1.000
_cell.length_c   1.000
_cell.angle_alpha   90.00
_cell.angle_beta   90.00
_cell.angle_gamma   90.00
#
_symmetry.space_group_name_H-M   'P 1'
#
loop_
_entity.id
_entity.type
_entity.pdbx_description
1 polymer ?
#
loop_
_entity_poly.entity_id
_entity_poly.type
_entity_poly.pdbx_seq_one_letter_code
_entity_poly.pdbx_strand_id
1 'polypeptide(L)'
;MTEVLEGSDWDNIEKIQESGGVYIYKFNNNGKNIWVAWNDNSGSQIITISGISSTQVKITEAIPKYESGKEVTNYNTAFNTETKSVSAGKITITLSGKPVFIEEK
;
A
#
# COMPACT_ATOMS: atom_id res chain seq x y z
N MET A 1 -11.51 2.52 2.65
CA MET A 1 -10.07 2.78 2.79
C MET A 1 -9.55 3.72 1.70
N THR A 2 -10.40 4.20 0.80
CA THR A 2 -10.05 5.24 -0.17
C THR A 2 -9.66 6.56 0.49
N GLU A 3 -10.02 6.74 1.76
CA GLU A 3 -9.66 7.90 2.59
C GLU A 3 -8.14 8.08 2.74
N VAL A 4 -7.33 7.01 2.61
CA VAL A 4 -5.85 7.10 2.58
C VAL A 4 -5.36 7.98 1.42
N LEU A 5 -6.09 7.98 0.32
CA LEU A 5 -5.76 8.73 -0.89
C LEU A 5 -6.46 10.10 -0.95
N GLU A 6 -7.23 10.48 0.07
CA GLU A 6 -7.89 11.79 0.11
C GLU A 6 -6.86 12.91 0.02
N GLY A 7 -7.07 13.85 -0.92
CA GLY A 7 -6.14 14.94 -1.20
C GLY A 7 -4.92 14.55 -2.07
N SER A 8 -4.85 13.31 -2.58
CA SER A 8 -3.84 12.95 -3.56
C SER A 8 -4.06 13.66 -4.89
N ASP A 9 -2.98 13.87 -5.62
CA ASP A 9 -3.01 14.32 -7.00
C ASP A 9 -3.44 13.17 -7.93
N TRP A 10 -4.71 13.18 -8.32
CA TRP A 10 -5.31 12.17 -9.20
C TRP A 10 -4.98 12.38 -10.67
N ASP A 11 -4.49 13.57 -11.06
CA ASP A 11 -4.12 13.89 -12.43
C ASP A 11 -2.70 13.41 -12.76
N ASN A 12 -1.86 13.22 -11.75
CA ASN A 12 -0.44 12.85 -11.89
C ASN A 12 -0.08 11.52 -11.21
N ILE A 13 -0.90 10.48 -11.41
CA ILE A 13 -0.62 9.14 -10.90
C ILE A 13 0.55 8.52 -11.66
N GLU A 14 1.57 8.07 -10.93
CA GLU A 14 2.74 7.40 -11.50
C GLU A 14 2.54 5.89 -11.52
N LYS A 15 2.64 5.28 -12.71
CA LYS A 15 2.66 3.83 -12.86
C LYS A 15 4.07 3.27 -12.62
N ILE A 16 4.22 2.50 -11.55
CA ILE A 16 5.50 1.85 -11.20
C ILE A 16 5.57 0.45 -11.83
N GLN A 17 4.48 -0.31 -11.77
CA GLN A 17 4.39 -1.65 -12.35
C GLN A 17 2.94 -1.99 -12.73
N GLU A 18 2.75 -2.62 -13.89
CA GLU A 18 1.46 -3.15 -14.36
C GLU A 18 1.74 -4.35 -15.28
N SER A 19 2.40 -5.36 -14.73
CA SER A 19 2.86 -6.52 -15.48
C SER A 19 3.04 -7.73 -14.57
N GLY A 20 2.83 -8.93 -15.10
CA GLY A 20 2.97 -10.18 -14.35
C GLY A 20 1.90 -10.35 -13.26
N GLY A 21 0.71 -9.78 -13.46
CA GLY A 21 -0.39 -9.82 -12.47
C GLY A 21 -0.13 -9.00 -11.21
N VAL A 22 0.89 -8.14 -11.21
CA VAL A 22 1.23 -7.25 -10.10
C VAL A 22 1.11 -5.81 -10.57
N TYR A 23 0.49 -5.00 -9.72
CA TYR A 23 0.12 -3.64 -10.00
C TYR A 23 0.62 -2.75 -8.88
N ILE A 24 1.35 -1.69 -9.23
CA ILE A 24 1.92 -0.73 -8.28
C ILE A 24 1.76 0.66 -8.87
N TYR A 25 1.01 1.50 -8.16
CA TYR A 25 0.80 2.90 -8.51
C TYR A 25 1.30 3.77 -7.37
N LYS A 26 1.89 4.91 -7.72
CA LYS A 26 2.39 5.91 -6.78
C LYS A 26 1.57 7.19 -6.94
N PHE A 27 1.17 7.73 -5.81
CA PHE A 27 0.39 8.94 -5.67
C PHE A 27 1.21 9.95 -4.87
N ASN A 28 1.13 11.22 -5.26
CA ASN A 28 1.59 12.31 -4.42
C ASN A 28 0.42 12.85 -3.62
N ASN A 29 0.56 12.93 -2.30
CA ASN A 29 -0.39 13.58 -1.41
C ASN A 29 0.34 14.69 -0.66
N ASN A 30 0.25 15.91 -1.18
CA ASN A 30 0.86 17.11 -0.61
C ASN A 30 2.36 16.95 -0.29
N GLY A 31 3.11 16.38 -1.23
CA GLY A 31 4.56 16.15 -1.09
C GLY A 31 4.94 14.83 -0.42
N LYS A 32 3.99 14.07 0.13
CA LYS A 32 4.22 12.71 0.64
C LYS A 32 3.88 11.67 -0.42
N ASN A 33 4.70 10.64 -0.55
CA ASN A 33 4.41 9.55 -1.47
C ASN A 33 3.53 8.48 -0.79
N ILE A 34 2.53 8.02 -1.53
CA ILE A 34 1.71 6.87 -1.15
C ILE A 34 1.73 5.89 -2.32
N TRP A 35 1.94 4.62 -2.04
CA TRP A 35 1.82 3.57 -3.05
C TRP A 35 0.59 2.71 -2.78
N VAL A 36 -0.09 2.34 -3.85
CA VAL A 36 -1.13 1.30 -3.84
C VAL A 36 -0.60 0.11 -4.62
N ALA A 37 -0.63 -1.07 -4.00
CA ALA A 37 -0.12 -2.27 -4.63
C ALA A 37 -1.05 -3.46 -4.42
N TRP A 38 -1.25 -4.26 -5.47
CA TRP A 38 -2.00 -5.50 -5.39
C TRP A 38 -1.46 -6.56 -6.36
N ASN A 39 -1.82 -7.81 -6.07
CA ASN A 39 -1.37 -8.99 -6.78
C ASN A 39 -2.60 -9.85 -7.14
N ASP A 40 -2.87 -9.97 -8.43
CA ASP A 40 -3.97 -10.76 -9.00
C ASP A 40 -3.56 -12.21 -9.29
N ASN A 41 -2.32 -12.60 -9.00
CA ASN A 41 -1.90 -13.99 -9.10
C ASN A 41 -2.46 -14.82 -7.94
N SER A 42 -2.59 -16.13 -8.15
CA SER A 42 -3.06 -17.07 -7.10
C SER A 42 -2.07 -17.24 -5.93
N GLY A 43 -0.81 -16.84 -6.11
CA GLY A 43 0.25 -16.97 -5.12
C GLY A 43 0.90 -15.63 -4.78
N SER A 44 1.52 -15.56 -3.60
CA SER A 44 2.19 -14.35 -3.15
C SER A 44 3.38 -13.97 -4.04
N GLN A 45 3.60 -12.67 -4.22
CA GLN A 45 4.71 -12.11 -4.98
C GLN A 45 5.57 -11.24 -4.07
N ILE A 46 6.89 -11.37 -4.19
CA ILE A 46 7.83 -10.47 -3.52
C ILE A 46 8.09 -9.29 -4.46
N ILE A 47 7.85 -8.08 -3.97
CA ILE A 47 8.12 -6.86 -4.73
C ILE A 47 9.07 -5.94 -3.97
N THR A 48 9.76 -5.10 -4.72
CA THR A 48 10.60 -4.03 -4.17
C THR A 48 10.06 -2.69 -4.63
N ILE A 49 9.75 -1.82 -3.66
CA ILE A 49 9.40 -0.42 -3.92
C ILE A 49 10.65 0.42 -3.66
N SER A 50 10.97 1.31 -4.61
CA SER A 50 12.12 2.21 -4.55
C SER A 50 11.66 3.67 -4.57
N GLY A 51 12.58 4.59 -4.28
CA GLY A 51 12.29 6.02 -4.28
C GLY A 51 11.60 6.50 -3.01
N ILE A 52 11.79 5.76 -1.90
CA ILE A 52 11.26 6.12 -0.59
C ILE A 52 12.27 7.05 0.09
N SER A 53 11.79 8.21 0.51
CA SER A 53 12.58 9.27 1.13
C SER A 53 12.58 9.21 2.66
N SER A 54 11.53 8.63 3.24
CA SER A 54 11.42 8.43 4.69
C SER A 54 12.29 7.29 5.20
N THR A 55 12.48 7.23 6.52
CA THR A 55 13.20 6.13 7.19
C THR A 55 12.32 4.92 7.45
N GLN A 56 10.99 5.11 7.45
CA GLN A 56 10.00 4.08 7.66
C GLN A 56 8.81 4.26 6.74
N VAL A 57 8.10 3.16 6.50
CA VAL A 57 6.77 3.18 5.91
C VAL A 57 5.78 2.48 6.82
N LYS A 58 4.52 2.92 6.76
CA LYS A 58 3.39 2.16 7.27
C LYS A 58 2.73 1.44 6.11
N ILE A 59 2.45 0.16 6.28
CA ILE A 59 1.72 -0.66 5.30
C ILE A 59 0.38 -1.00 5.92
N THR A 60 -0.71 -0.78 5.18
CA THR A 60 -2.08 -1.02 5.63
C THR A 60 -2.81 -1.88 4.60
N GLU A 61 -3.38 -3.01 5.01
CA GLU A 61 -4.27 -3.80 4.13
C GLU A 61 -5.52 -2.97 3.79
N ALA A 62 -5.95 -3.00 2.53
CA ALA A 62 -7.13 -2.26 2.07
C ALA A 62 -8.47 -2.90 2.49
N ILE A 63 -8.42 -4.16 2.94
CA ILE A 63 -9.58 -4.96 3.35
C ILE A 63 -9.48 -5.20 4.86
N PRO A 64 -10.60 -5.06 5.63
CA PRO A 64 -10.59 -5.37 7.05
C PRO A 64 -10.11 -6.79 7.34
N LYS A 65 -9.57 -7.00 8.54
CA LYS A 65 -9.02 -8.30 8.99
C LYS A 65 -10.09 -9.35 9.32
N TYR A 66 -11.36 -9.05 9.09
CA TYR A 66 -12.51 -9.88 9.43
C TYR A 66 -13.05 -10.60 8.18
N GLU A 67 -13.76 -11.70 8.39
CA GLU A 67 -14.39 -12.48 7.29
C GLU A 67 -15.49 -11.69 6.59
N SER A 68 -16.21 -10.84 7.33
CA SER A 68 -17.20 -9.93 6.76
C SER A 68 -17.06 -8.51 7.32
N GLY A 69 -17.74 -7.56 6.68
CA GLY A 69 -17.79 -6.18 7.18
C GLY A 69 -18.64 -6.01 8.45
N LYS A 70 -19.42 -7.01 8.87
CA LYS A 70 -20.37 -6.90 10.00
C LYS A 70 -19.66 -6.84 11.35
N GLU A 71 -18.47 -7.40 11.44
CA GLU A 71 -17.65 -7.46 12.65
C GLU A 71 -16.88 -6.15 12.89
N VAL A 72 -16.88 -5.24 11.90
CA VAL A 72 -16.21 -3.95 12.00
C VAL A 72 -16.99 -3.02 12.92
N THR A 73 -16.61 -3.00 14.19
CA THR A 73 -17.17 -2.09 15.21
C THR A 73 -16.36 -0.82 15.37
N ASN A 74 -15.06 -0.86 15.04
CA ASN A 74 -14.16 0.30 15.05
C ASN A 74 -13.27 0.28 13.80
N TYR A 75 -13.54 1.20 12.88
CA TYR A 75 -12.85 1.29 11.60
C TYR A 75 -11.34 1.54 11.76
N ASN A 76 -10.93 2.34 12.76
CA ASN A 76 -9.53 2.73 12.95
C ASN A 76 -8.60 1.56 13.30
N THR A 77 -9.15 0.44 13.78
CA THR A 77 -8.40 -0.76 14.18
C THR A 77 -8.81 -2.01 13.39
N ALA A 78 -9.65 -1.84 12.37
CA ALA A 78 -10.24 -2.92 11.58
C ALA A 78 -9.27 -3.54 10.57
N PHE A 79 -8.19 -2.83 10.22
CA PHE A 79 -7.25 -3.22 9.17
C PHE A 79 -5.94 -3.72 9.77
N ASN A 80 -5.34 -4.71 9.12
CA ASN A 80 -3.97 -5.12 9.46
C ASN A 80 -3.01 -4.01 9.03
N THR A 81 -2.07 -3.69 9.92
CA THR A 81 -1.01 -2.72 9.64
C THR A 81 0.32 -3.27 10.08
N GLU A 82 1.38 -2.89 9.37
CA GLU A 82 2.76 -3.13 9.79
C GLU A 82 3.61 -1.88 9.52
N THR A 83 4.77 -1.80 10.17
CA THR A 83 5.77 -0.76 9.91
C THR A 83 7.06 -1.43 9.47
N LYS A 84 7.66 -0.93 8.40
CA LYS A 84 8.95 -1.42 7.90
C LYS A 84 9.96 -0.28 7.82
N SER A 85 11.19 -0.59 8.21
CA SER A 85 12.33 0.31 8.00
C SER A 85 12.73 0.31 6.52
N VAL A 86 13.04 1.49 6.02
CA VAL A 86 13.52 1.72 4.67
C VAL A 86 15.04 1.58 4.68
N SER A 87 15.58 0.83 3.71
CA SER A 87 17.02 0.69 3.52
C SER A 87 17.40 1.11 2.11
N ALA A 88 18.36 2.03 1.99
CA ALA A 88 18.80 2.60 0.72
C ALA A 88 17.65 3.11 -0.17
N GLY A 89 16.63 3.74 0.45
CA GLY A 89 15.45 4.27 -0.24
C GLY A 89 14.50 3.19 -0.80
N LYS A 90 14.58 1.97 -0.27
CA LYS A 90 13.81 0.81 -0.72
C LYS A 90 13.19 0.02 0.43
N ILE A 91 12.11 -0.69 0.12
CA ILE A 91 11.53 -1.74 0.95
C ILE A 91 11.23 -2.97 0.08
N THR A 92 11.21 -4.13 0.72
CA THR A 92 10.72 -5.37 0.12
C THR A 92 9.49 -5.85 0.89
N ILE A 93 8.42 -6.15 0.15
CA ILE A 93 7.16 -6.63 0.72
C ILE A 93 6.67 -7.87 -0.02
N THR A 94 5.92 -8.70 0.70
CA THR A 94 5.22 -9.85 0.12
C THR A 94 3.77 -9.45 -0.12
N LEU A 95 3.38 -9.33 -1.37
CA LEU A 95 1.99 -9.12 -1.78
C LEU A 95 1.26 -10.45 -1.91
N SER A 96 0.30 -10.68 -1.03
CA SER A 96 -0.69 -11.76 -1.17
C SER A 96 -1.90 -11.27 -1.97
N GLY A 97 -3.05 -11.93 -1.86
CA GLY A 97 -4.28 -11.54 -2.57
C GLY A 97 -5.01 -10.30 -2.02
N LYS A 98 -4.45 -9.60 -1.04
CA LYS A 98 -5.05 -8.37 -0.48
C LYS A 98 -4.28 -7.14 -0.97
N PRO A 99 -4.97 -6.13 -1.52
CA PRO A 99 -4.34 -4.84 -1.83
C PRO A 99 -3.81 -4.17 -0.56
N VAL A 100 -2.75 -3.39 -0.70
CA VAL A 100 -2.14 -2.63 0.40
C VAL A 100 -1.87 -1.19 0.00
N PHE A 101 -1.95 -0.30 1.00
CA PHE A 101 -1.42 1.05 0.96
C PHE A 101 -0.05 1.07 1.64
N ILE A 102 0.92 1.73 1.04
CA ILE A 102 2.24 1.99 1.63
C ILE A 102 2.40 3.51 1.77
N GLU A 103 2.51 4.00 3.00
CA GLU A 103 2.59 5.43 3.32
C GLU A 103 3.95 5.75 3.94
N GLU A 104 4.64 6.80 3.47
CA GLU A 104 5.83 7.31 4.14
C GLU A 104 5.51 7.84 5.55
N LYS A 105 6.40 7.57 6.51
CA LYS A 105 6.27 7.99 7.92
C LYS A 105 7.40 8.89 8.37
#